data_AF-A0A945PIH2-F1
#
_entry.id   AF-A0A945PIH2-F1
#
_cell.length_a   1.000
_cell.length_b   1.000
_cell.length_c   1.000
_cell.angle_alpha   90.00
_cell.angle_beta   90.00
_cell.angle_gamma   90.00
#
_symmetry.space_group_name_H-M   'P 1'
#
loop_
_entity.id
_entity.type
_entity.pdbx_description
1 polymer ?
#
loop_
_entity_poly.entity_id
_entity_poly.type
_entity_poly.pdbx_seq_one_letter_code
_entity_poly.pdbx_strand_id
1 'polypeptide(L)'
;KYLINFKKQKSILSGIYVAPYIKSAYFRSEGENGWHVQENGYYDENNLWIEEVGYYNSFSKEIKNIQGGLIMGAQLLFGDVISLEVFLGGGIQYAEVEGFNPDYYNTSDMKEYTGVIPKIGFNIGAAF
;
A
#
# COMPACT_ATOMS: atom_id res chain seq x y z
N LYS A 1 17.92 -24.61 -30.47
CA LYS A 1 16.78 -23.74 -30.83
C LYS A 1 15.50 -24.48 -30.40
N TYR A 2 15.05 -24.31 -29.16
CA TYR A 2 13.86 -25.00 -28.66
C TYR A 2 12.62 -24.18 -29.03
N LEU A 3 11.98 -24.54 -30.15
CA LEU A 3 10.64 -24.05 -30.46
C LEU A 3 9.66 -24.78 -29.56
N ILE A 4 9.19 -24.12 -28.52
CA ILE A 4 8.03 -24.59 -27.77
C ILE A 4 6.82 -24.37 -28.69
N ASN A 5 6.37 -25.47 -29.30
CA ASN A 5 5.26 -25.46 -30.23
C ASN A 5 3.95 -25.62 -29.44
N PHE A 6 3.42 -24.52 -28.92
CA PHE A 6 2.11 -24.50 -28.27
C PHE A 6 1.02 -24.71 -29.32
N LYS A 7 0.60 -25.97 -29.52
CA LYS A 7 -0.67 -26.24 -30.20
C LYS A 7 -1.78 -25.49 -29.45
N LYS A 8 -2.48 -24.59 -30.13
CA LYS A 8 -3.70 -23.94 -29.64
C LYS A 8 -4.79 -25.00 -29.46
N GLN A 9 -4.80 -25.70 -28.33
CA GLN A 9 -5.99 -26.41 -27.87
C GLN A 9 -6.96 -25.38 -27.30
N LYS A 10 -8.23 -25.47 -27.71
CA LYS A 10 -9.31 -24.68 -27.11
C LYS A 10 -9.53 -25.18 -25.68
N SER A 11 -8.75 -24.66 -24.73
CA SER A 11 -8.91 -24.99 -23.33
C SER A 11 -10.15 -24.28 -22.78
N ILE A 12 -11.07 -25.02 -22.16
CA ILE A 12 -12.34 -24.52 -21.59
C ILE A 12 -12.08 -23.48 -20.48
N LEU A 13 -10.90 -23.53 -19.87
CA LEU A 13 -10.45 -22.68 -18.77
C LEU A 13 -9.75 -21.39 -19.24
N SER A 14 -9.62 -21.15 -20.55
CA SER A 14 -9.15 -19.87 -21.09
C SER A 14 -10.33 -18.97 -21.43
N GLY A 15 -10.30 -17.70 -21.00
CA GLY A 15 -11.43 -16.80 -21.18
C GLY A 15 -11.24 -15.41 -20.60
N ILE A 16 -12.26 -14.58 -20.76
CA ILE A 16 -12.34 -13.24 -20.17
C ILE A 16 -13.34 -13.30 -19.02
N TYR A 17 -13.03 -12.62 -17.93
CA TYR A 17 -13.93 -12.51 -16.79
C TYR A 17 -14.04 -11.06 -16.32
N VAL A 18 -15.12 -10.77 -15.61
CA VAL A 18 -15.30 -9.53 -14.81
C VAL A 18 -15.63 -9.96 -13.40
N ALA A 19 -14.86 -9.47 -12.42
CA ALA A 19 -15.03 -9.84 -11.02
C ALA A 19 -15.02 -8.59 -10.13
N PRO A 20 -15.94 -8.50 -9.14
CA PRO A 20 -15.79 -7.55 -8.05
C PRO A 20 -14.62 -7.96 -7.17
N TYR A 21 -13.99 -6.96 -6.56
CA TYR A 21 -13.00 -7.19 -5.50
C TYR A 21 -13.25 -6.26 -4.32
N ILE A 22 -12.88 -6.75 -3.15
CA ILE A 22 -12.78 -5.98 -1.91
C ILE A 22 -11.44 -6.27 -1.27
N LYS A 23 -10.81 -5.24 -0.72
CA LYS A 23 -9.53 -5.33 0.00
C LYS A 23 -9.59 -4.38 1.18
N SER A 24 -9.14 -4.82 2.35
CA SER A 24 -8.84 -3.94 3.47
C SER A 24 -7.38 -4.11 3.86
N ALA A 25 -6.78 -3.05 4.40
CA ALA A 25 -5.46 -3.13 4.99
C ALA A 25 -5.35 -2.18 6.19
N TYR A 26 -4.51 -2.57 7.13
CA TYR A 26 -4.13 -1.78 8.29
C TYR A 26 -2.62 -1.63 8.31
N PHE A 27 -2.14 -0.40 8.42
CA PHE A 27 -0.72 -0.09 8.53
C PHE A 27 -0.50 0.72 9.79
N ARG A 28 0.53 0.36 10.55
CA ARG A 28 0.99 1.13 11.70
C ARG A 28 2.46 1.40 11.51
N SER A 29 2.84 2.67 11.69
CA SER A 29 4.22 3.12 11.70
C SER A 29 4.48 3.79 13.03
N GLU A 30 5.53 3.36 13.69
CA GLU A 30 6.03 3.95 14.92
C GLU A 30 7.47 4.36 14.66
N GLY A 31 7.83 5.56 15.10
CA GLY A 31 9.21 6.01 15.02
C GLY A 31 9.54 6.94 16.16
N GLU A 32 10.78 6.83 16.62
CA GLU A 32 11.45 7.87 17.37
C GLU A 32 11.98 8.86 16.33
N ASN A 33 11.29 9.98 16.13
CA ASN A 33 11.96 11.10 15.46
C ASN A 33 13.09 11.51 16.38
N GLY A 34 14.33 11.46 15.87
CA GLY A 34 15.55 11.62 16.66
C GLY A 34 15.49 12.80 17.64
N TRP A 35 16.24 12.64 18.73
CA TRP A 35 16.39 13.59 19.83
C TRP A 35 16.42 15.06 19.36
N HIS A 36 15.27 15.73 19.46
CA HIS A 36 15.21 17.18 19.46
C HIS A 36 14.78 17.59 20.86
N VAL A 37 15.78 17.75 21.72
CA VAL A 37 15.60 18.53 22.95
C VAL A 37 15.37 19.95 22.47
N GLN A 38 14.12 20.41 22.47
CA GLN A 38 13.87 21.83 22.38
C GLN A 38 14.29 22.40 23.73
N GLU A 39 15.55 22.79 23.85
CA GLU A 39 16.11 23.43 25.04
C GLU A 39 15.48 24.81 25.19
N ASN A 40 14.27 24.88 25.75
CA ASN A 40 13.74 26.13 26.30
C ASN A 40 14.36 26.34 27.69
N GLY A 41 15.69 26.44 27.74
CA GLY A 41 16.36 26.88 28.96
C GLY A 41 16.10 28.36 29.20
N TYR A 42 16.06 28.76 30.46
CA TYR A 42 16.02 30.17 30.86
C TYR A 42 17.15 30.46 31.85
N TYR A 43 17.56 31.73 31.89
CA TYR A 43 18.42 32.22 32.96
C TYR A 43 17.57 32.60 34.15
N ASP A 44 17.92 32.10 35.33
CA ASP A 44 17.28 32.52 36.59
C ASP A 44 17.73 33.93 37.02
N GLU A 45 17.18 34.42 38.14
CA GLU A 45 17.51 35.74 38.69
C GLU A 45 19.00 35.89 39.09
N ASN A 46 19.75 34.80 39.16
CA ASN A 46 21.19 34.76 39.48
C ASN A 46 22.07 34.50 38.25
N ASN A 47 21.53 34.59 37.03
CA ASN A 47 22.22 34.25 35.77
C ASN A 47 22.70 32.79 35.69
N LEU A 48 22.07 31.85 36.40
CA LEU A 48 22.31 30.43 36.19
C LEU A 48 21.43 29.93 35.06
N TRP A 49 22.04 29.22 34.10
CA TRP A 49 21.31 28.53 33.04
C TRP A 49 20.59 27.31 33.63
N ILE A 50 19.26 27.30 33.53
CA ILE A 50 18.44 26.16 33.95
C ILE A 50 17.88 25.49 32.68
N GLU A 51 18.25 24.22 32.48
CA GLU A 51 17.72 23.39 31.39
C GLU A 51 16.30 22.90 31.74
N GLU A 52 15.33 23.19 30.87
CA GLU A 52 13.99 22.61 30.96
C GLU A 52 13.99 21.24 30.25
N VAL A 53 13.44 20.22 30.90
CA VAL A 53 13.41 18.84 30.37
C VAL A 53 12.53 18.80 29.12
N GLY A 54 13.13 18.53 27.97
CA GLY A 54 12.42 18.43 26.70
C GLY A 54 11.42 17.25 26.65
N TYR A 55 10.35 17.42 25.89
CA TYR A 55 9.35 16.37 25.64
C TYR A 55 9.85 15.37 24.57
N TYR A 56 9.64 14.08 24.82
CA TYR A 56 9.84 13.03 23.82
C TYR A 56 8.71 13.08 22.79
N ASN A 57 9.02 13.44 21.54
CA ASN A 57 8.07 13.31 20.43
C ASN A 57 8.15 11.89 19.84
N SER A 58 7.44 10.95 20.45
CA SER A 58 7.08 9.69 19.79
C SER A 58 5.98 9.98 18.77
N PHE A 59 6.16 9.61 17.50
CA PHE A 59 5.06 9.63 16.55
C PHE A 59 4.52 8.21 16.34
N SER A 60 3.21 8.07 16.46
CA SER A 60 2.46 6.89 16.03
C SER A 60 1.57 7.32 14.87
N LYS A 61 1.70 6.65 13.72
CA LYS A 61 0.82 6.84 12.58
C LYS A 61 0.11 5.54 12.26
N GLU A 62 -1.20 5.59 12.21
CA GLU A 62 -2.06 4.48 11.86
C GLU A 62 -2.85 4.81 10.60
N ILE A 63 -2.92 3.86 9.68
CA ILE A 63 -3.65 3.99 8.41
C ILE A 63 -4.55 2.78 8.28
N LYS A 64 -5.86 3.01 8.25
CA LYS A 64 -6.88 2.00 7.94
C LYS A 64 -7.40 2.31 6.56
N ASN A 65 -7.38 1.33 5.65
CA ASN A 65 -7.99 1.53 4.35
C ASN A 65 -8.87 0.36 3.92
N ILE A 66 -9.88 0.70 3.12
CA ILE A 66 -10.79 -0.22 2.46
C ILE A 66 -10.92 0.19 1.00
N GLN A 67 -10.88 -0.80 0.12
CA GLN A 67 -10.91 -0.63 -1.31
C GLN A 67 -11.92 -1.61 -1.90
N GLY A 68 -12.73 -1.12 -2.83
CA GLY A 68 -13.69 -1.94 -3.57
C GLY A 68 -13.80 -1.50 -5.01
N GLY A 69 -14.00 -2.45 -5.92
CA GLY A 69 -14.14 -2.14 -7.34
C GLY A 69 -14.35 -3.35 -8.23
N LEU A 70 -14.08 -3.18 -9.51
CA LEU A 70 -14.19 -4.21 -10.53
C LEU A 70 -12.83 -4.42 -11.20
N ILE A 71 -12.54 -5.68 -11.52
CA ILE A 71 -11.44 -6.08 -12.39
C ILE A 71 -11.99 -6.86 -13.56
N MET A 72 -11.36 -6.69 -14.72
CA MET A 72 -11.56 -7.48 -15.92
C MET A 72 -10.25 -8.18 -16.23
N GLY A 73 -10.30 -9.49 -16.39
CA GLY A 73 -9.12 -10.29 -16.65
C GLY A 73 -9.27 -11.19 -17.86
N ALA A 74 -8.14 -11.54 -18.47
CA ALA A 74 -8.04 -12.55 -19.50
C ALA A 74 -7.07 -13.64 -19.02
N GLN A 75 -7.54 -14.88 -19.04
CA GLN A 75 -6.78 -16.07 -18.67
C GLN A 75 -6.44 -16.88 -19.92
N LEU A 76 -5.15 -17.22 -20.04
CA LEU A 76 -4.58 -18.03 -21.10
C LEU A 76 -3.96 -19.28 -20.49
N LEU A 77 -4.20 -20.43 -21.12
CA LEU A 77 -3.57 -21.70 -20.73
C LEU A 77 -2.61 -22.18 -21.80
N PHE A 78 -1.44 -22.60 -21.34
CA PHE A 78 -0.38 -23.17 -22.14
C PHE A 78 -0.23 -24.65 -21.82
N GLY A 79 -0.63 -25.48 -22.78
CA GLY A 79 -0.50 -26.94 -22.69
C GLY A 79 -1.22 -27.56 -21.50
N ASP A 80 -2.34 -26.96 -21.05
CA ASP A 80 -3.13 -27.35 -19.88
C ASP A 80 -2.37 -27.44 -18.54
N VAL A 81 -1.13 -26.92 -18.47
CA VAL A 81 -0.27 -27.00 -17.27
C VAL A 81 0.06 -25.61 -16.72
N ILE A 82 0.22 -24.60 -17.57
CA ILE A 82 0.61 -23.25 -17.14
C ILE A 82 -0.51 -22.28 -17.45
N SER A 83 -0.95 -21.52 -16.45
CA SER A 83 -1.90 -20.42 -16.60
C SER A 83 -1.18 -19.07 -16.55
N LEU A 84 -1.50 -18.20 -17.50
CA LEU A 84 -1.16 -16.79 -17.46
C LEU A 84 -2.46 -16.00 -17.42
N GLU A 85 -2.61 -15.19 -16.40
CA GLU A 85 -3.73 -14.28 -16.25
C GLU A 85 -3.21 -12.85 -16.31
N VAL A 86 -3.88 -11.99 -17.05
CA VAL A 86 -3.64 -10.54 -17.06
C VAL A 86 -4.94 -9.85 -16.71
N PHE A 87 -4.90 -8.85 -15.83
CA PHE A 87 -6.08 -8.12 -15.39
C PHE A 87 -5.86 -6.61 -15.37
N LEU A 88 -6.94 -5.88 -15.64
CA LEU A 88 -7.04 -4.44 -15.50
C LEU A 88 -8.38 -4.05 -14.87
N GLY A 89 -8.43 -2.88 -14.25
CA GLY A 89 -9.64 -2.36 -13.67
C GLY A 89 -9.33 -1.25 -12.68
N GLY A 90 -10.16 -1.13 -11.68
CA GLY A 90 -10.01 -0.11 -10.67
C GLY A 90 -11.16 -0.09 -9.69
N GLY A 91 -11.06 0.79 -8.72
CA GLY A 91 -12.07 0.93 -7.69
C GLY A 91 -11.89 2.22 -6.92
N ILE A 92 -12.63 2.32 -5.84
CA ILE A 92 -12.53 3.43 -4.90
C ILE A 92 -11.84 2.89 -3.65
N GLN A 93 -10.90 3.67 -3.13
CA GLN A 93 -10.27 3.47 -1.83
C GLN A 93 -10.74 4.58 -0.90
N TYR A 94 -11.06 4.20 0.33
CA TYR A 94 -11.20 5.10 1.46
C TYR A 94 -10.10 4.76 2.47
N ALA A 95 -9.39 5.78 2.93
CA ALA A 95 -8.32 5.67 3.90
C ALA A 95 -8.55 6.67 5.04
N GLU A 96 -8.52 6.15 6.26
CA GLU A 96 -8.53 6.91 7.50
C GLU A 96 -7.11 6.90 8.09
N VAL A 97 -6.63 8.08 8.45
CA VAL A 97 -5.28 8.29 9.00
C VAL A 97 -5.43 8.85 10.41
N GLU A 98 -4.91 8.12 11.39
CA GLU A 98 -4.91 8.49 12.81
C GLU A 98 -3.46 8.67 13.28
N GLY A 99 -3.22 9.67 14.13
CA GLY A 99 -1.89 9.95 14.67
C GLY A 99 -0.96 10.59 13.62
N PHE A 100 -0.83 11.91 13.68
CA PHE A 100 0.13 12.64 12.86
C PHE A 100 0.36 14.05 13.43
N ASN A 101 1.61 14.50 13.43
CA ASN A 101 1.96 15.90 13.67
C ASN A 101 1.91 16.64 12.30
N PRO A 102 1.01 17.63 12.10
CA PRO A 102 0.76 18.25 10.79
C PRO A 102 1.98 18.92 10.14
N ASP A 103 3.07 19.14 10.88
CA ASP A 103 4.26 19.85 10.39
C ASP A 103 5.23 18.99 9.58
N TYR A 104 5.08 17.66 9.55
CA TYR A 104 6.02 16.76 8.85
C TYR A 104 5.54 16.40 7.43
N TYR A 105 5.45 17.40 6.55
CA TYR A 105 5.07 17.23 5.14
C TYR A 105 6.02 16.30 4.37
N ASN A 106 5.78 14.99 4.40
CA ASN A 106 6.24 14.04 3.37
C ASN A 106 5.65 12.65 3.57
N THR A 107 4.37 12.46 3.26
CA THR A 107 3.85 11.11 2.96
C THR A 107 2.88 11.16 1.79
N SER A 108 3.42 11.19 0.58
CA SER A 108 2.69 10.88 -0.66
C SER A 108 2.49 9.37 -0.82
N ASP A 109 2.16 8.65 0.26
CA ASP A 109 2.07 7.20 0.23
C ASP A 109 0.69 6.78 -0.25
N MET A 110 0.64 5.92 -1.28
CA MET A 110 -0.62 5.39 -1.86
C MET A 110 -1.56 4.72 -0.83
N LYS A 111 -1.04 4.41 0.37
CA LYS A 111 -1.79 3.80 1.48
C LYS A 111 -2.78 4.78 2.12
N GLU A 112 -2.48 6.07 2.09
CA GLU A 112 -3.26 7.17 2.71
C GLU A 112 -4.28 7.79 1.75
N TYR A 113 -4.21 7.42 0.49
CA TYR A 113 -5.02 8.02 -0.55
C TYR A 113 -6.49 7.57 -0.47
N THR A 114 -7.41 8.54 -0.44
CA THR A 114 -8.84 8.31 -0.65
C THR A 114 -9.20 8.79 -2.05
N GLY A 115 -9.79 7.90 -2.87
CA GLY A 115 -10.18 8.22 -4.24
C GLY A 115 -10.14 7.03 -5.19
N VAL A 116 -9.97 7.30 -6.48
CA VAL A 116 -9.97 6.28 -7.53
C VAL A 116 -8.59 5.63 -7.63
N ILE A 117 -8.53 4.31 -7.43
CA ILE A 117 -7.31 3.51 -7.56
C ILE A 117 -7.40 2.63 -8.81
N PRO A 118 -6.54 2.84 -9.83
CA PRO A 118 -6.41 1.91 -10.93
C PRO A 118 -5.74 0.61 -10.46
N LYS A 119 -6.12 -0.51 -11.07
CA LYS A 119 -5.54 -1.83 -10.76
C LYS A 119 -5.16 -2.53 -12.04
N ILE A 120 -3.91 -2.94 -12.14
CA ILE A 120 -3.35 -3.69 -13.26
C ILE A 120 -2.41 -4.75 -12.72
N GLY A 121 -2.35 -5.91 -13.36
CA GLY A 121 -1.41 -6.94 -12.96
C GLY A 121 -1.53 -8.20 -13.79
N PHE A 122 -0.74 -9.20 -13.40
CA PHE A 122 -0.75 -10.51 -14.00
C PHE A 122 -0.47 -11.59 -12.95
N ASN A 123 -1.01 -12.78 -13.15
CA ASN A 123 -0.72 -13.96 -12.35
C ASN A 123 -0.15 -15.06 -13.25
N ILE A 124 0.83 -15.80 -12.75
CA ILE A 124 1.33 -17.02 -13.40
C ILE A 124 1.06 -18.17 -12.43
N GLY A 125 0.37 -19.20 -12.91
CA GLY A 125 0.00 -20.36 -12.10
C GLY A 125 0.21 -21.67 -12.84
N ALA A 126 0.05 -22.76 -12.10
CA ALA A 126 -0.12 -24.08 -12.68
C ALA A 126 -1.61 -24.41 -12.76
N ALA A 127 -2.05 -24.97 -13.88
CA ALA A 127 -3.36 -25.58 -14.03
C ALA A 127 -3.18 -27.10 -13.97
N PHE A 128 -3.95 -27.78 -13.12
CA PHE A 128 -3.98 -29.23 -12.98
C PHE A 128 -5.42 -29.70 -12.78
#